data_AF-A0A9D2P182-F1
#
_entry.id   AF-A0A9D2P182-F1
#
_cell.length_a   1.000
_cell.length_b   1.000
_cell.length_c   1.000
_cell.angle_alpha   90.00
_cell.angle_beta   90.00
_cell.angle_gamma   90.00
#
_symmetry.space_group_name_H-M   'P 1'
#
loop_
_entity.id
_entity.type
_entity.pdbx_description
1 polymer ?
#
loop_
_entity_poly.entity_id
_entity_poly.type
_entity_poly.pdbx_seq_one_letter_code
_entity_poly.pdbx_strand_id
1 'polypeptide(L)' 'MKHQTSLFGSFDDLRRSLGMVIQDTHLFTGTIADNIRYGKLDATDEEVIRAAELANADSFIRRLPDGYNTMLHSRRY' A
#
# COMPACT_ATOMS: atom_id res chain seq x y z
N MET A 1 3.93 -42.38 -17.67
CA MET A 1 2.77 -42.35 -16.75
C MET A 1 3.12 -41.43 -15.59
N LYS A 2 2.35 -40.35 -15.40
CA LYS A 2 2.09 -39.48 -14.20
C LYS A 2 3.32 -39.11 -13.32
N HIS A 3 3.63 -37.83 -13.05
CA HIS A 3 2.80 -36.90 -12.27
C HIS A 3 3.17 -35.43 -12.50
N GLN A 4 2.12 -34.61 -12.56
CA GLN A 4 2.07 -33.16 -12.54
C GLN A 4 2.17 -32.66 -11.09
N THR A 5 3.00 -31.65 -10.80
CA THR A 5 2.80 -30.79 -9.62
C THR A 5 3.17 -29.36 -9.98
N SER A 6 2.15 -28.51 -9.99
CA SER A 6 2.19 -27.07 -10.20
C SER A 6 3.13 -26.37 -9.23
N LEU A 7 4.09 -25.58 -9.74
CA LEU A 7 4.67 -24.48 -8.98
C LEU A 7 3.71 -23.29 -9.06
N PHE A 8 2.70 -23.33 -8.18
CA PHE A 8 2.02 -22.11 -7.76
C PHE A 8 3.08 -21.19 -7.14
N GLY A 9 3.50 -20.17 -7.88
CA GLY A 9 4.21 -19.03 -7.33
C GLY A 9 3.41 -18.52 -6.13
N SER A 10 4.06 -18.59 -4.98
CA SER A 10 3.48 -18.55 -3.65
C SER A 10 2.54 -17.35 -3.46
N PHE A 11 1.25 -17.62 -3.25
CA PHE A 11 0.29 -16.65 -2.69
C PHE A 11 0.79 -16.03 -1.36
N ASP A 12 1.83 -16.62 -0.75
CA ASP A 12 2.48 -16.16 0.47
C ASP A 12 3.38 -14.93 0.27
N ASP A 13 4.03 -14.78 -0.90
CA ASP A 13 4.83 -13.57 -1.21
C ASP A 13 3.95 -12.34 -1.44
N LEU A 14 2.76 -12.56 -2.03
CA LEU A 14 1.72 -11.55 -2.10
C LEU A 14 1.18 -11.25 -0.69
N ARG A 15 1.00 -12.27 0.18
CA ARG A 15 0.55 -12.06 1.56
C ARG A 15 1.54 -11.30 2.45
N ARG A 16 2.85 -11.45 2.22
CA ARG A 16 3.89 -10.67 2.93
C ARG A 16 3.96 -9.23 2.47
N SER A 17 3.71 -8.96 1.18
CA SER A 17 3.53 -7.60 0.67
C SER A 17 2.15 -7.01 1.03
N LEU A 18 1.14 -7.86 1.27
CA LEU A 18 -0.13 -7.55 1.94
C LEU A 18 -0.03 -7.53 3.48
N GLY A 19 1.16 -7.70 4.08
CA GLY A 19 1.37 -7.46 5.51
C GLY A 19 1.18 -5.99 5.90
N MET A 20 1.02 -5.12 4.90
CA MET A 20 0.55 -3.75 5.01
C MET A 20 -0.97 -3.65 4.78
N VAL A 21 -1.73 -4.74 4.94
CA VAL A 21 -3.18 -4.61 5.16
C VAL A 21 -3.34 -4.20 6.62
N ILE A 22 -3.38 -2.88 6.80
CA ILE A 22 -3.92 -2.23 7.98
C ILE A 22 -5.39 -2.66 8.05
N GLN A 23 -5.66 -3.80 8.71
CA GLN A 23 -6.97 -4.46 8.71
C GLN A 23 -8.08 -3.63 9.38
N ASP A 24 -7.78 -2.47 9.97
CA ASP A 24 -8.80 -1.51 10.42
C ASP A 24 -8.31 -0.06 10.23
N THR A 25 -7.99 0.34 9.01
CA THR A 25 -8.02 1.76 8.65
C THR A 25 -9.00 1.92 7.54
N HIS A 26 -10.07 2.68 7.80
CA HIS A 26 -10.95 3.18 6.76
C HIS A 26 -10.07 3.92 5.74
N LEU A 27 -9.61 3.22 4.70
CA LEU A 27 -8.97 3.85 3.55
C LEU A 27 -10.08 4.68 2.91
N PHE A 28 -10.08 5.97 3.23
CA PHE A 28 -11.01 6.92 2.66
C PHE A 28 -10.64 7.11 1.20
N THR A 29 -11.64 7.38 0.36
CA THR A 29 -11.40 7.82 -1.01
C THR A 29 -10.54 9.09 -0.96
N GLY A 30 -9.36 9.03 -1.56
CA GLY A 30 -8.34 10.07 -1.45
C GLY A 30 -6.99 9.58 -1.98
N THR A 31 -5.98 10.43 -1.99
CA THR A 31 -4.65 10.04 -2.46
C THR A 31 -3.90 9.17 -1.43
N ILE A 32 -2.80 8.55 -1.84
CA ILE A 32 -1.88 7.88 -0.90
C ILE A 32 -1.38 8.87 0.15
N ALA A 33 -1.02 10.10 -0.24
CA ALA A 33 -0.61 11.14 0.70
C ALA A 33 -1.70 11.47 1.73
N ASP A 34 -2.95 11.58 1.31
CA ASP A 34 -4.08 11.86 2.20
C ASP A 34 -4.26 10.75 3.24
N ASN A 35 -4.10 9.50 2.82
CA ASN A 35 -4.23 8.35 3.71
C ASN A 35 -3.07 8.27 4.72
N ILE A 36 -1.84 8.64 4.33
CA ILE A 36 -0.71 8.72 5.28
C ILE A 36 -0.90 9.90 6.25
N ARG A 37 -1.31 11.07 5.72
CA ARG A 37 -1.60 12.27 6.51
C ARG A 37 -2.77 12.07 7.46
N TYR A 38 -3.67 11.12 7.18
CA TYR A 38 -4.75 10.79 8.12
C TYR A 38 -4.23 10.38 9.51
N GLY A 39 -3.02 9.82 9.61
CA GLY A 39 -2.38 9.52 10.89
C GLY A 39 -1.94 10.75 11.69
N LYS A 40 -1.75 11.90 11.02
CA LYS A 40 -1.40 13.21 11.60
C LYS A 40 -1.84 14.32 10.62
N LEU A 41 -3.02 14.89 10.84
CA LEU A 41 -3.69 15.76 9.87
C LEU A 41 -2.92 17.03 9.50
N ASP A 42 -2.06 17.50 10.40
CA ASP A 42 -1.17 18.65 10.23
C ASP A 42 0.21 18.27 9.67
N ALA A 43 0.41 17.02 9.24
CA ALA A 43 1.69 16.56 8.71
C ALA A 43 2.07 17.27 7.41
N THR A 44 3.31 17.76 7.34
CA THR A 44 3.87 18.32 6.11
C THR A 44 4.13 17.22 5.07
N ASP A 45 4.35 17.61 3.81
CA ASP A 45 4.68 16.64 2.76
C ASP A 45 5.97 15.86 3.08
N GLU A 46 6.96 16.51 3.70
CA GLU A 46 8.18 15.83 4.15
C GLU A 46 7.89 14.81 5.25
N GLU A 47 6.99 15.11 6.19
CA GLU A 47 6.58 14.16 7.21
C GLU A 47 5.84 12.96 6.61
N VAL A 48 5.00 13.19 5.60
CA VAL A 48 4.32 12.13 4.84
C VAL A 48 5.33 11.23 4.13
N ILE A 49 6.32 11.81 3.45
CA ILE A 49 7.38 11.03 2.78
C ILE A 49 8.19 10.24 3.81
N ARG A 50 8.61 10.87 4.91
CA ARG A 50 9.33 10.17 5.99
C ARG A 50 8.53 9.02 6.58
N ALA A 51 7.23 9.21 6.79
CA ALA A 51 6.35 8.15 7.28
C ALA A 51 6.28 6.98 6.28
N ALA A 52 6.20 7.26 4.98
CA ALA A 52 6.25 6.25 3.94
C ALA A 52 7.62 5.55 3.83
N GLU A 53 8.73 6.26 4.04
CA GLU A 53 10.07 5.69 4.09
C GLU A 53 10.21 4.73 5.28
N LEU A 54 9.77 5.15 6.48
CA LEU A 54 9.75 4.33 7.69
C LEU A 54 8.88 3.08 7.53
N ALA A 55 7.78 3.19 6.77
CA ALA A 55 6.92 2.07 6.41
C ALA A 55 7.45 1.21 5.24
N ASN A 56 8.63 1.52 4.68
CA ASN A 56 9.17 0.94 3.45
C ASN A 56 8.23 1.03 2.22
N ALA A 57 7.29 1.97 2.25
CA ALA A 57 6.30 2.20 1.20
C ALA A 57 6.79 3.21 0.14
N ASP A 58 7.68 4.14 0.48
CA ASP A 58 8.12 5.23 -0.43
C ASP A 58 8.60 4.70 -1.80
N SER A 59 9.49 3.71 -1.80
CA SER A 59 10.03 3.14 -3.04
C SER A 59 8.96 2.50 -3.93
N PHE A 60 7.89 1.95 -3.33
CA PHE A 60 6.75 1.40 -4.06
C PHE A 60 5.86 2.52 -4.59
N ILE A 61 5.53 3.49 -3.75
CA ILE A 61 4.69 4.64 -4.10
C ILE A 61 5.29 5.39 -5.28
N ARG A 62 6.60 5.69 -5.26
CA ARG A 62 7.29 6.39 -6.35
C ARG A 62 7.31 5.64 -7.69
N ARG A 63 7.05 4.33 -7.70
CA ARG A 63 6.94 3.54 -8.95
C ARG A 63 5.55 3.63 -9.57
N LEU A 64 4.56 4.14 -8.85
CA LEU A 64 3.22 4.37 -9.39
C LEU A 64 3.24 5.57 -10.35
N PRO A 65 2.45 5.55 -11.43
CA PRO A 65 2.39 6.66 -12.39
C PRO A 65 2.15 8.02 -11.75
N ASP A 66 1.31 8.06 -10.70
CA ASP A 66 0.94 9.29 -10.00
C ASP A 66 1.62 9.42 -8.61
N GLY A 67 2.49 8.48 -8.26
CA GLY A 67 3.23 8.53 -7.00
C GLY A 67 2.33 8.63 -5.77
N TYR A 68 2.64 9.57 -4.88
CA TYR A 68 1.85 9.90 -3.70
C TYR A 68 0.45 10.46 -4.01
N ASN A 69 0.25 10.98 -5.23
CA ASN A 69 -1.04 11.47 -5.69
C ASN A 69 -1.93 10.36 -6.26
N THR A 70 -1.47 9.10 -6.27
CA THR A 70 -2.28 7.97 -6.73
C THR A 70 -3.60 7.92 -5.96
N MET A 71 -4.70 7.98 -6.70
CA MET A 71 -6.05 8.00 -6.12
C MET A 71 -6.46 6.60 -5.67
N LEU A 72 -6.72 6.46 -4.37
CA LEU A 72 -7.28 5.25 -3.78
C LEU A 72 -8.81 5.37 -3.73
N HIS A 73 -9.49 4.32 -4.18
CA HIS A 73 -10.94 4.24 -4.19
C HIS A 73 -11.36 3.18 -3.16
N SER A 74 -12.13 3.58 -2.15
CA SER A 74 -12.75 2.63 -1.23
C SER A 74 -13.78 1.81 -1.99
N ARG A 75 -13.49 0.53 -2.26
CA ARG A 75 -14.47 -0.36 -2.89
C ARG A 75 -15.36 -0.96 -1.81
N ARG A 76 -16.45 -0.25 -1.47
CA ARG A 76 -17.56 -0.84 -0.69
C ARG A 76 -18.41 -1.70 -1.62
N TYR A 77 -18.33 -3.02 -1.48
CA TYR A 77 -19.41 -3.95 -1.83
C TYR A 77 -19.54 -4.98 -0.71
#